data_AF-A0A2E8UI18-F1
#
_entry.id   AF-A0A2E8UI18-F1
#
_cell.length_a   1.000
_cell.length_b   1.000
_cell.length_c   1.000
_cell.angle_alpha   90.00
_cell.angle_beta   90.00
_cell.angle_gamma   90.00
#
_symmetry.space_group_name_H-M   'P 1'
#
loop_
_entity.id
_entity.type
_entity.pdbx_description
1 polymer ?
#
loop_
_entity_poly.entity_id
_entity_poly.type
_entity_poly.pdbx_seq_one_letter_code
_entity_poly.pdbx_strand_id
1 'polypeptide(L)'
;MIGRKASGIALLVILLTSVTSAPASAQAADAKQPSVDNPHMHLWGTDNIGQCWTHFDANETTSAVDGYGEKEFAQNQQVDVNFNCAMSESFKSDMYLNPNGTIRMDLGIYIASGDCDDTSECQELRISLLKGSTIVASQEFATSTYDDNQIIWEIPVSDNMTRWNKSFEEPQIQFEYSKPNPSGLGCGILIDCSGVFRVYYSDNTDGMNTEILFPVINATDPIAVGGDNPPPSSTDSGLLPGFGLLGGLGALAAGAIASRKRNV
;
A
#
# COMPACT_ATOMS: atom_id res chain seq x y z
N MET A 1 -14.41 76.94 -3.32
CA MET A 1 -14.91 75.69 -2.71
C MET A 1 -15.09 74.65 -3.81
N ILE A 2 -14.10 73.79 -4.03
CA ILE A 2 -14.17 72.68 -4.99
C ILE A 2 -13.51 71.46 -4.32
N GLY A 3 -14.27 70.36 -4.20
CA GLY A 3 -13.69 69.03 -4.39
C GLY A 3 -13.27 68.17 -3.20
N ARG A 4 -13.89 68.24 -2.02
CA ARG A 4 -13.78 67.17 -1.00
C ARG A 4 -14.65 65.96 -1.37
N LYS A 5 -14.32 65.18 -2.40
CA LYS A 5 -14.92 63.84 -2.66
C LYS A 5 -13.97 62.94 -3.46
N ALA A 6 -12.86 62.53 -2.86
CA ALA A 6 -11.94 61.55 -3.47
C ALA A 6 -11.38 60.57 -2.42
N SER A 7 -12.21 60.09 -1.49
CA SER A 7 -11.74 59.21 -0.40
C SER A 7 -12.73 58.09 -0.04
N GLY A 8 -13.60 57.70 -0.98
CA GLY A 8 -14.57 56.61 -0.76
C GLY A 8 -14.49 55.45 -1.75
N ILE A 9 -13.80 55.62 -2.88
CA ILE A 9 -13.81 54.62 -3.97
C ILE A 9 -12.60 53.66 -3.89
N ALA A 10 -11.49 54.09 -3.29
CA ALA A 10 -10.29 53.25 -3.19
C ALA A 10 -10.46 52.04 -2.25
N LEU A 11 -11.33 52.11 -1.24
CA LEU A 11 -11.53 51.01 -0.29
C LEU A 11 -12.40 49.87 -0.88
N LEU A 12 -13.34 50.19 -1.78
CA LEU A 12 -14.25 49.20 -2.38
C LEU A 12 -13.57 48.34 -3.46
N VAL A 13 -12.53 48.85 -4.12
CA VAL A 13 -11.80 48.10 -5.16
C VAL A 13 -10.83 47.07 -4.56
N ILE A 14 -10.29 47.31 -3.36
CA ILE A 14 -9.37 46.37 -2.69
C ILE A 14 -10.12 45.16 -2.10
N LEU A 15 -11.40 45.33 -1.75
CA LEU A 15 -12.26 44.24 -1.24
C LEU A 15 -12.83 43.31 -2.33
N LEU A 16 -12.67 43.66 -3.61
CA LEU A 16 -13.16 42.86 -4.75
C LEU A 16 -12.07 42.01 -5.41
N THR A 17 -10.81 42.13 -4.97
CA THR A 17 -9.66 41.38 -5.52
C THR A 17 -9.07 40.34 -4.56
N SER A 18 -9.75 40.01 -3.47
CA SER A 18 -9.44 38.79 -2.72
C SER A 18 -9.96 37.60 -3.51
N VAL A 19 -9.28 37.27 -4.61
CA VAL A 19 -9.24 35.89 -5.11
C VAL A 19 -8.71 35.09 -3.94
N THR A 20 -9.62 34.40 -3.27
CA THR A 20 -9.28 33.40 -2.27
C THR A 20 -8.59 32.28 -3.02
N SER A 21 -7.28 32.40 -3.22
CA SER A 21 -6.44 31.23 -3.05
C SER A 21 -6.63 30.84 -1.59
N ALA A 22 -7.62 29.97 -1.34
CA ALA A 22 -7.62 29.22 -0.10
C ALA A 22 -6.18 28.67 0.04
N PRO A 23 -5.55 28.73 1.23
CA PRO A 23 -4.45 27.83 1.44
C PRO A 23 -5.00 26.45 1.07
N ALA A 24 -4.45 25.82 0.04
CA ALA A 24 -4.59 24.38 -0.10
C ALA A 24 -4.23 23.84 1.28
N SER A 25 -5.22 23.26 1.95
CA SER A 25 -5.15 22.91 3.36
C SER A 25 -3.80 22.27 3.68
N ALA A 26 -2.98 22.98 4.45
CA ALA A 26 -1.67 22.53 4.93
C ALA A 26 -1.80 21.47 6.04
N GLN A 27 -2.76 20.55 5.86
CA GLN A 27 -2.92 19.31 6.58
C GLN A 27 -3.30 18.27 5.53
N ALA A 28 -2.37 17.96 4.63
CA ALA A 28 -2.46 16.73 3.87
C ALA A 28 -2.57 15.60 4.91
N ALA A 29 -3.60 14.76 4.77
CA ALA A 29 -3.49 13.40 5.28
C ALA A 29 -2.12 12.88 4.84
N ASP A 30 -1.36 12.29 5.77
CA ASP A 30 0.01 11.85 5.48
C ASP A 30 0.05 11.04 4.19
N ALA A 31 0.75 11.54 3.18
CA ALA A 31 0.76 10.97 1.84
C ALA A 31 1.30 9.53 1.84
N LYS A 32 2.14 9.17 2.82
CA LYS A 32 2.64 7.80 2.96
C LYS A 32 1.61 6.82 3.53
N GLN A 33 0.44 7.29 3.97
CA GLN A 33 -0.61 6.47 4.58
C GLN A 33 -1.72 6.10 3.59
N PRO A 34 -2.30 4.90 3.74
CA PRO A 34 -3.46 4.50 2.96
C PRO A 34 -4.71 5.32 3.34
N SER A 35 -5.52 5.63 2.34
CA SER A 35 -6.89 6.11 2.55
C SER A 35 -7.77 5.78 1.35
N VAL A 36 -9.07 6.07 1.44
CA VAL A 36 -9.99 5.94 0.30
C VAL A 36 -9.55 6.82 -0.87
N ASP A 37 -9.00 7.99 -0.58
CA ASP A 37 -8.51 8.94 -1.58
C ASP A 37 -7.03 8.70 -1.97
N ASN A 38 -6.33 7.83 -1.23
CA ASN A 38 -4.95 7.43 -1.50
C ASN A 38 -4.76 5.90 -1.37
N PRO A 39 -5.33 5.12 -2.31
CA PRO A 39 -5.32 3.65 -2.24
C PRO A 39 -4.13 3.00 -2.94
N HIS A 40 -3.27 3.78 -3.60
CA HIS A 40 -2.13 3.30 -4.38
C HIS A 40 -0.88 3.22 -3.50
N MET A 41 -0.33 2.02 -3.37
CA MET A 41 0.95 1.77 -2.74
C MET A 41 2.03 1.66 -3.82
N HIS A 42 3.11 2.38 -3.63
CA HIS A 42 4.24 2.46 -4.53
C HIS A 42 5.40 1.62 -4.00
N LEU A 43 6.24 1.13 -4.90
CA LEU A 43 7.42 0.31 -4.63
C LEU A 43 8.67 1.08 -5.00
N TRP A 44 9.64 1.06 -4.10
CA TRP A 44 10.90 1.80 -4.18
C TRP A 44 12.04 0.90 -3.71
N GLY A 45 13.27 1.29 -4.02
CA GLY A 45 14.42 0.55 -3.52
C GLY A 45 15.76 1.09 -3.98
N THR A 46 16.81 0.35 -3.65
CA THR A 46 18.19 0.67 -4.04
C THR A 46 18.53 0.09 -5.42
N ASP A 47 19.55 0.65 -6.07
CA ASP A 47 20.02 0.23 -7.39
C ASP A 47 20.41 -1.26 -7.46
N ASN A 48 20.77 -1.87 -6.32
CA ASN A 48 21.25 -3.26 -6.25
C ASN A 48 20.21 -4.28 -5.72
N ILE A 49 18.93 -3.90 -5.60
CA ILE A 49 17.82 -4.68 -4.98
C ILE A 49 18.02 -4.99 -3.49
N GLY A 50 19.21 -4.76 -2.93
CA GLY A 50 19.56 -5.17 -1.58
C GLY A 50 18.63 -4.60 -0.50
N GLN A 51 17.96 -3.49 -0.78
CA GLN A 51 16.88 -2.93 0.03
C GLN A 51 15.76 -2.44 -0.88
N CYS A 52 14.52 -2.80 -0.55
CA CYS A 52 13.32 -2.23 -1.18
C CYS A 52 12.26 -1.96 -0.11
N TRP A 53 11.41 -0.98 -0.38
CA TRP A 53 10.37 -0.54 0.54
C TRP A 53 9.13 -0.07 -0.21
N THR A 54 8.02 0.05 0.53
CA THR A 54 6.75 0.55 -0.01
C THR A 54 6.20 1.70 0.83
N HIS A 55 5.36 2.53 0.22
CA HIS A 55 4.49 3.51 0.89
C HIS A 55 3.43 4.05 -0.08
N PHE A 56 2.46 4.81 0.41
CA PHE A 56 1.36 5.34 -0.41
C PHE A 56 1.64 6.71 -1.04
N ASP A 57 2.81 7.32 -0.79
CA ASP A 57 3.20 8.56 -1.49
C ASP A 57 3.71 8.18 -2.88
N ALA A 58 3.26 8.90 -3.91
CA ALA A 58 3.71 8.73 -5.29
C ALA A 58 5.09 9.34 -5.55
N ASN A 59 5.66 10.05 -4.57
CA ASN A 59 6.98 10.65 -4.67
C ASN A 59 7.95 10.00 -3.68
N GLU A 60 9.15 9.68 -4.16
CA GLU A 60 10.28 9.22 -3.35
C GLU A 60 11.55 9.92 -3.86
N THR A 61 12.46 10.26 -2.94
CA THR A 61 13.71 10.96 -3.26
C THR A 61 14.95 10.12 -2.98
N THR A 62 14.76 8.97 -2.33
CA THR A 62 15.83 8.06 -1.90
C THR A 62 15.85 6.74 -2.68
N SER A 63 14.92 6.57 -3.62
CA SER A 63 14.88 5.43 -4.55
C SER A 63 16.05 5.49 -5.54
N ALA A 64 16.27 4.38 -6.25
CA ALA A 64 17.22 4.25 -7.33
C ALA A 64 17.03 5.32 -8.40
N VAL A 65 18.12 5.94 -8.85
CA VAL A 65 18.06 7.07 -9.82
C VAL A 65 17.55 6.61 -11.19
N ASP A 66 17.90 5.37 -11.57
CA ASP A 66 17.44 4.78 -12.82
C ASP A 66 16.01 4.20 -12.71
N GLY A 67 15.41 4.25 -11.51
CA GLY A 67 14.05 3.76 -11.25
C GLY A 67 13.92 2.25 -11.23
N TYR A 68 15.02 1.51 -11.08
CA TYR A 68 15.01 0.06 -10.86
C TYR A 68 16.14 -0.38 -9.93
N GLY A 69 15.94 -1.53 -9.31
CA GLY A 69 17.01 -2.29 -8.67
C GLY A 69 17.39 -3.46 -9.54
N GLU A 70 18.68 -3.75 -9.64
CA GLU A 70 19.22 -4.89 -10.38
C GLU A 70 20.22 -5.71 -9.55
N LYS A 71 20.12 -7.03 -9.67
CA LYS A 71 21.12 -7.97 -9.16
C LYS A 71 21.67 -8.79 -10.31
N GLU A 72 22.97 -8.65 -10.53
CA GLU A 72 23.73 -9.48 -11.46
C GLU A 72 24.27 -10.75 -10.78
N PHE A 73 24.30 -11.83 -11.53
CA PHE A 73 24.79 -13.15 -11.11
C PHE A 73 25.95 -13.55 -12.01
N ALA A 74 27.10 -13.84 -11.40
CA ALA A 74 28.30 -14.21 -12.15
C ALA A 74 28.09 -15.52 -12.92
N GLN A 75 28.79 -15.69 -14.04
CA GLN A 75 28.66 -16.88 -14.88
C GLN A 75 28.77 -18.19 -14.09
N ASN A 76 27.97 -19.18 -14.48
CA ASN A 76 27.81 -20.48 -13.80
C ASN A 76 27.20 -20.40 -12.39
N GLN A 77 26.64 -19.26 -11.97
CA GLN A 77 25.78 -19.18 -10.79
C GLN A 77 24.31 -19.41 -11.17
N GLN A 78 23.50 -19.74 -10.17
CA GLN A 78 22.06 -19.74 -10.31
C GLN A 78 21.55 -18.31 -10.11
N VAL A 79 20.62 -17.87 -10.96
CA VAL A 79 19.84 -16.65 -10.77
C VAL A 79 18.85 -16.93 -9.67
N ASP A 80 19.24 -16.62 -8.44
CA ASP A 80 18.49 -16.92 -7.23
C ASP A 80 18.20 -15.65 -6.43
N VAL A 81 16.92 -15.35 -6.30
CA VAL A 81 16.41 -14.22 -5.52
C VAL A 81 15.34 -14.68 -4.55
N ASN A 82 15.47 -14.18 -3.33
CA ASN A 82 14.44 -14.24 -2.30
C ASN A 82 14.60 -12.97 -1.45
N PHE A 83 13.70 -12.01 -1.64
CA PHE A 83 13.71 -10.76 -0.89
C PHE A 83 12.29 -10.26 -0.68
N ASN A 84 12.13 -9.39 0.32
CA ASN A 84 10.87 -8.76 0.66
C ASN A 84 10.98 -7.24 0.62
N CYS A 85 9.94 -6.59 0.12
CA CYS A 85 9.75 -5.15 0.18
C CYS A 85 8.67 -4.87 1.21
N ALA A 86 9.04 -4.18 2.28
CA ALA A 86 8.14 -3.86 3.38
C ALA A 86 7.81 -2.36 3.40
N MET A 87 6.70 -2.01 4.05
CA MET A 87 6.36 -0.61 4.31
C MET A 87 7.51 0.13 5.00
N SER A 88 7.89 1.30 4.46
CA SER A 88 8.96 2.14 5.01
C SER A 88 8.60 2.75 6.36
N GLU A 89 7.31 2.98 6.59
CA GLU A 89 6.76 3.52 7.83
C GLU A 89 5.53 2.69 8.25
N SER A 90 5.39 2.44 9.55
CA SER A 90 4.21 1.74 10.08
C SER A 90 2.92 2.53 9.84
N PHE A 91 1.80 1.83 9.76
CA PHE A 91 0.52 2.49 9.64
C PHE A 91 0.19 3.33 10.88
N LYS A 92 -0.31 4.55 10.64
CA LYS A 92 -0.81 5.46 11.68
C LYS A 92 -2.19 5.04 12.18
N SER A 93 -2.95 4.34 11.35
CA SER A 93 -4.26 3.76 11.66
C SER A 93 -4.44 2.46 10.88
N ASP A 94 -5.31 1.58 11.36
CA ASP A 94 -5.66 0.36 10.63
C ASP A 94 -6.22 0.69 9.24
N MET A 95 -5.86 -0.12 8.26
CA MET A 95 -6.42 -0.08 6.90
C MET A 95 -7.50 -1.16 6.77
N TYR A 96 -8.65 -0.77 6.22
CA TYR A 96 -9.78 -1.66 5.97
C TYR A 96 -10.04 -1.78 4.47
N LEU A 97 -10.21 -3.00 3.99
CA LEU A 97 -10.46 -3.30 2.59
C LEU A 97 -11.93 -3.70 2.37
N ASN A 98 -12.47 -3.38 1.20
CA ASN A 98 -13.77 -3.89 0.76
C ASN A 98 -13.70 -5.43 0.64
N PRO A 99 -14.51 -6.19 1.39
CA PRO A 99 -14.53 -7.65 1.28
C PRO A 99 -14.93 -8.18 -0.10
N ASN A 100 -15.64 -7.38 -0.89
CA ASN A 100 -16.00 -7.69 -2.28
C ASN A 100 -15.06 -7.02 -3.31
N GLY A 101 -13.96 -6.42 -2.83
CA GLY A 101 -12.96 -5.76 -3.67
C GLY A 101 -11.87 -6.69 -4.15
N THR A 102 -10.99 -6.14 -4.98
CA THR A 102 -9.81 -6.81 -5.52
C THR A 102 -8.60 -5.93 -5.25
N ILE A 103 -7.54 -6.50 -4.67
CA ILE A 103 -6.21 -5.89 -4.64
C ILE A 103 -5.59 -6.14 -6.00
N ARG A 104 -5.08 -5.10 -6.66
CA ARG A 104 -4.41 -5.22 -7.95
C ARG A 104 -2.94 -4.86 -7.80
N MET A 105 -2.05 -5.76 -8.20
CA MET A 105 -0.61 -5.51 -8.26
C MET A 105 -0.17 -5.46 -9.71
N ASP A 106 0.36 -4.33 -10.12
CA ASP A 106 1.08 -4.18 -11.37
C ASP A 106 2.57 -4.09 -11.01
N LEU A 107 3.43 -4.95 -11.57
CA LEU A 107 4.85 -5.01 -11.25
C LEU A 107 5.67 -5.20 -12.54
N GLY A 108 6.67 -4.33 -12.75
CA GLY A 108 7.65 -4.51 -13.82
C GLY A 108 8.84 -5.35 -13.37
N ILE A 109 9.18 -6.39 -14.13
CA ILE A 109 10.28 -7.30 -13.83
C ILE A 109 11.09 -7.59 -15.10
N TYR A 110 12.41 -7.55 -15.03
CA TYR A 110 13.29 -8.03 -16.09
C TYR A 110 14.16 -9.17 -15.58
N ILE A 111 14.29 -10.23 -16.37
CA ILE A 111 15.04 -11.43 -16.00
C ILE A 111 15.91 -11.84 -17.17
N ALA A 112 17.20 -12.06 -16.93
CA ALA A 112 18.08 -12.79 -17.82
C ALA A 112 18.52 -14.09 -17.12
N SER A 113 17.95 -15.21 -17.55
CA SER A 113 18.27 -16.55 -17.06
C SER A 113 18.35 -17.54 -18.22
N GLY A 114 18.92 -18.71 -17.95
CA GLY A 114 18.85 -19.89 -18.81
C GLY A 114 17.55 -20.67 -18.61
N ASP A 115 17.41 -21.71 -19.43
CA ASP A 115 16.32 -22.68 -19.35
C ASP A 115 16.58 -23.73 -18.27
N CYS A 116 15.50 -24.23 -17.69
CA CYS A 116 15.54 -25.34 -16.75
C CYS A 116 15.83 -26.66 -17.48
N ASP A 117 16.70 -27.46 -16.89
CA ASP A 117 16.90 -28.86 -17.28
C ASP A 117 16.37 -29.83 -16.19
N ASP A 118 16.31 -31.12 -16.52
CA ASP A 118 15.80 -32.17 -15.63
C ASP A 118 16.64 -32.35 -14.34
N THR A 119 17.77 -31.67 -14.21
CA THR A 119 18.69 -31.75 -13.06
C THR A 119 18.72 -30.48 -12.21
N SER A 120 18.16 -29.38 -12.71
CA SER A 120 18.14 -28.08 -12.05
C SER A 120 16.94 -27.92 -11.13
N GLU A 121 17.16 -27.40 -9.92
CA GLU A 121 16.07 -26.95 -9.04
C GLU A 121 15.57 -25.59 -9.52
N CYS A 122 14.52 -25.62 -10.35
CA CYS A 122 13.94 -24.43 -10.91
C CYS A 122 12.68 -23.97 -10.17
N GLN A 123 12.56 -22.65 -10.04
CA GLN A 123 11.39 -21.95 -9.52
C GLN A 123 11.05 -20.79 -10.45
N GLU A 124 9.83 -20.79 -10.99
CA GLU A 124 9.26 -19.65 -11.71
C GLU A 124 9.08 -18.45 -10.77
N LEU A 125 8.84 -17.26 -11.34
CA LEU A 125 8.66 -16.06 -10.54
C LEU A 125 7.44 -16.23 -9.65
N ARG A 126 7.67 -16.34 -8.35
CA ARG A 126 6.63 -16.38 -7.34
C ARG A 126 6.56 -15.03 -6.63
N ILE A 127 5.38 -14.43 -6.66
CA ILE A 127 5.08 -13.20 -5.95
C ILE A 127 4.09 -13.54 -4.85
N SER A 128 4.40 -13.10 -3.62
CA SER A 128 3.56 -13.31 -2.46
C SER A 128 3.21 -11.99 -1.80
N LEU A 129 1.94 -11.82 -1.44
CA LEU A 129 1.46 -10.75 -0.57
C LEU A 129 1.46 -11.29 0.87
N LEU A 130 2.21 -10.63 1.74
CA LEU A 130 2.27 -10.92 3.16
C LEU A 130 1.52 -9.85 3.96
N LYS A 131 0.88 -10.31 5.02
CA LYS A 131 0.33 -9.52 6.11
C LYS A 131 1.19 -9.73 7.34
N GLY A 132 2.07 -8.77 7.63
CA GLY A 132 3.17 -9.00 8.56
C GLY A 132 4.05 -10.15 8.07
N SER A 133 4.10 -11.24 8.82
CA SER A 133 4.84 -12.47 8.47
C SER A 133 3.99 -13.56 7.82
N THR A 134 2.67 -13.35 7.66
CA THR A 134 1.76 -14.37 7.12
C THR A 134 1.52 -14.16 5.64
N ILE A 135 1.80 -15.15 4.80
CA ILE A 135 1.41 -15.14 3.39
C ILE A 135 -0.11 -15.23 3.30
N VAL A 136 -0.74 -14.19 2.73
CA VAL A 136 -2.20 -14.15 2.54
C VAL A 136 -2.58 -14.46 1.09
N ALA A 137 -1.69 -14.21 0.13
CA ALA A 137 -1.84 -14.63 -1.26
C ALA A 137 -0.47 -14.93 -1.87
N SER A 138 -0.41 -15.87 -2.81
CA SER A 138 0.81 -16.21 -3.54
C SER A 138 0.45 -16.77 -4.92
N GLN A 139 1.21 -16.40 -5.93
CA GLN A 139 1.04 -16.91 -7.29
C GLN A 139 2.38 -17.00 -8.03
N GLU A 140 2.50 -18.02 -8.87
CA GLU A 140 3.61 -18.18 -9.81
C GLU A 140 3.25 -17.58 -11.17
N PHE A 141 4.23 -16.93 -11.79
CA PHE A 141 4.12 -16.25 -13.07
C PHE A 141 5.19 -16.78 -14.01
N ALA A 142 4.78 -17.18 -15.21
CA ALA A 142 5.72 -17.42 -16.29
C ALA A 142 6.29 -16.08 -16.77
N THR A 143 7.61 -16.03 -16.92
CA THR A 143 8.32 -14.83 -17.40
C THR A 143 9.15 -15.16 -18.62
N SER A 144 9.19 -14.24 -19.57
CA SER A 144 10.16 -14.26 -20.67
C SER A 144 11.53 -13.84 -20.15
N THR A 145 12.57 -14.59 -20.53
CA THR A 145 13.96 -14.21 -20.29
C THR A 145 14.43 -13.21 -21.35
N TYR A 146 15.34 -12.30 -20.98
CA TYR A 146 15.83 -11.17 -21.77
C TYR A 146 14.76 -10.17 -22.24
N ASP A 147 13.66 -10.07 -21.50
CA ASP A 147 12.54 -9.20 -21.83
C ASP A 147 11.96 -8.53 -20.58
N ASP A 148 11.33 -7.38 -20.79
CA ASP A 148 10.58 -6.67 -19.75
C ASP A 148 9.20 -7.31 -19.57
N ASN A 149 8.96 -7.83 -18.38
CA ASN A 149 7.73 -8.53 -18.03
C ASN A 149 6.83 -7.61 -17.20
N GLN A 150 5.67 -7.24 -17.74
CA GLN A 150 4.61 -6.59 -16.96
C GLN A 150 3.74 -7.65 -16.31
N ILE A 151 3.92 -7.83 -15.01
CA ILE A 151 3.05 -8.70 -14.21
C ILE A 151 1.82 -7.90 -13.80
N ILE A 152 0.65 -8.49 -13.99
CA ILE A 152 -0.64 -7.96 -13.53
C ILE A 152 -1.30 -9.08 -12.73
N TRP A 153 -1.47 -8.84 -11.43
CA TRP A 153 -2.04 -9.80 -10.50
C TRP A 153 -3.25 -9.22 -9.78
N GLU A 154 -4.40 -9.87 -9.94
CA GLU A 154 -5.64 -9.50 -9.29
C GLU A 154 -5.96 -10.50 -8.16
N ILE A 155 -5.98 -10.00 -6.93
CA ILE A 155 -6.20 -10.79 -5.71
C ILE A 155 -7.56 -10.43 -5.14
N PRO A 156 -8.56 -11.33 -5.18
CA PRO A 156 -9.82 -11.07 -4.50
C PRO A 156 -9.59 -10.95 -3.00
N VAL A 157 -10.19 -9.94 -2.37
CA VAL A 157 -10.11 -9.77 -0.92
C VAL A 157 -10.81 -10.95 -0.25
N SER A 158 -10.13 -11.56 0.72
CA SER A 158 -10.66 -12.64 1.56
C SER A 158 -10.70 -12.22 3.02
N ASP A 159 -11.38 -12.99 3.88
CA ASP A 159 -11.67 -12.62 5.27
C ASP A 159 -10.40 -12.25 6.09
N ASN A 160 -9.25 -12.87 5.82
CA ASN A 160 -8.00 -12.58 6.51
C ASN A 160 -7.28 -11.30 6.03
N MET A 161 -7.75 -10.69 4.93
CA MET A 161 -7.21 -9.46 4.32
C MET A 161 -8.09 -8.22 4.57
N THR A 162 -9.26 -8.37 5.20
CA THR A 162 -10.25 -7.28 5.34
C THR A 162 -9.78 -6.16 6.26
N ARG A 163 -8.91 -6.46 7.24
CA ARG A 163 -8.28 -5.49 8.16
C ARG A 163 -6.78 -5.71 8.21
N TRP A 164 -6.00 -4.63 8.07
CA TRP A 164 -4.55 -4.60 8.25
C TRP A 164 -4.24 -3.71 9.45
N ASN A 165 -3.79 -4.33 10.54
CA ASN A 165 -3.53 -3.65 11.80
C ASN A 165 -2.31 -2.73 11.69
N LYS A 166 -2.35 -1.60 12.40
CA LYS A 166 -1.14 -0.84 12.69
C LYS A 166 -0.10 -1.69 13.43
N SER A 167 1.17 -1.50 13.09
CA SER A 167 2.37 -1.94 13.81
C SER A 167 2.91 -3.36 13.56
N PHE A 168 2.11 -4.32 13.09
CA PHE A 168 2.61 -5.70 12.88
C PHE A 168 2.06 -6.43 11.67
N GLU A 169 1.01 -5.89 11.06
CA GLU A 169 0.31 -6.54 9.96
C GLU A 169 0.36 -5.69 8.69
N GLU A 170 1.36 -4.80 8.55
CA GLU A 170 1.56 -4.05 7.30
C GLU A 170 1.84 -4.98 6.10
N PRO A 171 1.45 -4.55 4.88
CA PRO A 171 1.75 -5.29 3.67
C PRO A 171 3.24 -5.39 3.40
N GLN A 172 3.66 -6.59 3.01
CA GLN A 172 4.96 -6.84 2.41
C GLN A 172 4.80 -7.64 1.13
N ILE A 173 5.68 -7.39 0.18
CA ILE A 173 5.71 -8.10 -1.11
C ILE A 173 6.97 -8.93 -1.14
N GLN A 174 6.84 -10.23 -1.31
CA GLN A 174 7.96 -11.14 -1.44
C GLN A 174 8.10 -11.61 -2.88
N PHE A 175 9.34 -11.60 -3.36
CA PHE A 175 9.73 -12.08 -4.67
C PHE A 175 10.64 -13.28 -4.50
N GLU A 176 10.33 -14.36 -5.21
CA GLU A 176 11.13 -15.57 -5.25
C GLU A 176 11.28 -16.04 -6.69
N TYR A 177 12.50 -16.38 -7.09
CA TYR A 177 12.79 -16.88 -8.43
C TYR A 177 14.13 -17.62 -8.40
N SER A 178 14.19 -18.76 -9.07
CA SER A 178 15.43 -19.54 -9.15
C SER A 178 15.55 -20.26 -10.49
N LYS A 179 16.48 -19.83 -11.35
CA LYS A 179 16.79 -20.52 -12.62
C LYS A 179 18.30 -20.52 -12.89
N PRO A 180 18.84 -21.49 -13.64
CA PRO A 180 20.25 -21.47 -14.00
C PRO A 180 20.59 -20.21 -14.80
N ASN A 181 21.87 -19.81 -14.77
CA ASN A 181 22.34 -18.77 -15.67
C ASN A 181 22.20 -19.17 -17.14
N PRO A 182 22.18 -18.18 -18.05
CA PRO A 182 22.25 -18.45 -19.47
C PRO A 182 23.46 -19.33 -19.82
N SER A 183 23.25 -20.34 -20.66
CA SER A 183 24.30 -21.27 -21.08
C SER A 183 24.23 -21.50 -22.59
N GLY A 184 25.38 -21.79 -23.20
CA GLY A 184 25.47 -21.94 -24.65
C GLY A 184 26.89 -21.92 -25.20
N LEU A 185 27.01 -22.21 -26.50
CA LEU A 185 28.28 -22.21 -27.23
C LEU A 185 28.86 -20.79 -27.28
N GLY A 186 29.96 -20.56 -26.54
CA GLY A 186 30.64 -19.26 -26.46
C GLY A 186 30.43 -18.50 -25.14
N CYS A 187 29.50 -18.94 -24.27
CA CYS A 187 29.32 -18.36 -22.94
C CYS A 187 30.61 -18.43 -22.10
N GLY A 188 31.01 -17.30 -21.52
CA GLY A 188 32.17 -17.16 -20.63
C GLY A 188 33.54 -17.11 -21.31
N ILE A 189 33.59 -17.18 -22.64
CA ILE A 189 34.83 -17.01 -23.41
C ILE A 189 34.67 -15.92 -24.47
N LEU A 190 33.54 -15.90 -25.18
CA LEU A 190 33.26 -14.98 -26.30
C LEU A 190 32.05 -14.07 -26.04
N ILE A 191 31.15 -14.47 -25.14
CA ILE A 191 29.88 -13.79 -24.87
C ILE A 191 29.65 -13.78 -23.37
N ASP A 192 29.12 -12.66 -22.85
CA ASP A 192 28.70 -12.60 -21.46
C ASP A 192 27.36 -13.33 -21.28
N CYS A 193 27.33 -14.20 -20.29
CA CYS A 193 26.18 -15.01 -19.90
C CYS A 193 25.96 -14.90 -18.39
N SER A 194 26.22 -13.71 -17.85
CA SER A 194 25.76 -13.29 -16.54
C SER A 194 24.24 -13.35 -16.50
N GLY A 195 23.72 -13.75 -15.35
CA GLY A 195 22.28 -13.69 -15.10
C GLY A 195 21.91 -12.35 -14.49
N VAL A 196 20.67 -11.93 -14.69
CA VAL A 196 20.17 -10.66 -14.20
C VAL A 196 18.77 -10.87 -13.63
N PHE A 197 18.50 -10.28 -12.48
CA PHE A 197 17.14 -10.08 -11.99
C PHE A 197 16.98 -8.60 -11.66
N ARG A 198 15.97 -7.96 -12.24
CA ARG A 198 15.67 -6.53 -12.07
C ARG A 198 14.22 -6.34 -11.70
N VAL A 199 13.98 -5.44 -10.75
CA VAL A 199 12.64 -4.95 -10.41
C VAL A 199 12.57 -3.47 -10.72
N TYR A 200 11.58 -3.08 -11.52
CA TYR A 200 11.28 -1.68 -11.78
C TYR A 200 10.50 -1.08 -10.60
N TYR A 201 10.91 0.10 -10.15
CA TYR A 201 10.24 0.87 -9.11
C TYR A 201 9.19 1.81 -9.70
N SER A 202 8.38 2.44 -8.86
CA SER A 202 7.24 3.25 -9.29
C SER A 202 7.62 4.49 -10.11
N ASP A 203 8.86 4.97 -10.03
CA ASP A 203 9.41 6.10 -10.78
C ASP A 203 10.23 5.72 -12.02
N ASN A 204 10.22 4.44 -12.42
CA ASN A 204 10.94 4.00 -13.62
C ASN A 204 10.56 4.80 -14.87
N THR A 205 11.54 5.00 -15.75
CA THR A 205 11.35 5.73 -17.01
C THR A 205 11.17 4.81 -18.22
N ASP A 206 11.25 3.50 -17.99
CA ASP A 206 11.14 2.44 -19.00
C ASP A 206 9.68 2.13 -19.40
N GLY A 207 8.72 2.78 -18.73
CA GLY A 207 7.30 2.67 -19.06
C GLY A 207 6.60 1.46 -18.44
N MET A 208 7.24 0.81 -17.48
CA MET A 208 6.64 -0.26 -16.68
C MET A 208 5.72 0.32 -15.61
N ASN A 209 4.57 -0.29 -15.36
CA ASN A 209 3.74 0.08 -14.22
C ASN A 209 4.14 -0.76 -13.01
N THR A 210 4.58 -0.09 -11.95
CA THR A 210 4.87 -0.72 -10.66
C THR A 210 4.09 0.01 -9.57
N GLU A 211 2.94 -0.54 -9.20
CA GLU A 211 2.07 -0.03 -8.14
C GLU A 211 1.12 -1.12 -7.64
N ILE A 212 0.57 -0.92 -6.45
CA ILE A 212 -0.39 -1.84 -5.85
C ILE A 212 -1.61 -1.05 -5.40
N LEU A 213 -2.75 -1.33 -6.00
CA LEU A 213 -4.04 -0.74 -5.66
C LEU A 213 -4.75 -1.60 -4.60
N PHE A 214 -5.01 -1.01 -3.44
CA PHE A 214 -5.83 -1.61 -2.40
C PHE A 214 -7.28 -1.07 -2.47
N PRO A 215 -8.32 -1.91 -2.34
CA PRO A 215 -9.70 -1.45 -2.33
C PRO A 215 -10.08 -0.89 -0.94
N VAL A 216 -9.43 0.20 -0.53
CA VAL A 216 -9.56 0.82 0.79
C VAL A 216 -10.97 1.40 0.99
N ILE A 217 -11.57 1.15 2.15
CA ILE A 217 -12.88 1.68 2.54
C ILE A 217 -12.81 2.51 3.81
N ASN A 218 -13.76 3.44 3.96
CA ASN A 218 -13.96 4.15 5.20
C ASN A 218 -14.76 3.27 6.18
N ALA A 219 -14.05 2.55 7.04
CA ALA A 219 -14.67 1.77 8.09
C ALA A 219 -14.55 2.50 9.44
N THR A 220 -15.69 2.93 9.97
CA THR A 220 -15.81 3.43 11.35
C THR A 220 -16.09 2.31 12.35
N ASP A 221 -16.42 1.10 11.88
CA ASP A 221 -16.71 -0.07 12.71
C ASP A 221 -16.00 -1.33 12.15
N PRO A 222 -14.99 -1.88 12.86
CA PRO A 222 -14.29 -3.10 12.44
C PRO A 222 -15.19 -4.35 12.38
N ILE A 223 -16.33 -4.35 13.09
CA ILE A 223 -17.28 -5.47 13.10
C ILE A 223 -18.07 -5.52 11.78
N ALA A 224 -18.27 -4.38 11.13
CA ALA A 224 -19.00 -4.29 9.86
C ALA A 224 -18.19 -4.78 8.64
N VAL A 225 -16.87 -5.00 8.80
CA VAL A 225 -15.93 -5.36 7.72
C VAL A 225 -15.57 -6.86 7.71
N GLY A 226 -16.23 -7.67 8.56
CA GLY A 226 -16.10 -9.14 8.55
C GLY A 226 -14.97 -9.71 9.41
N GLY A 227 -14.45 -8.96 10.37
CA GLY A 227 -13.43 -9.44 11.32
C GLY A 227 -14.04 -9.93 12.63
N ASP A 228 -14.02 -11.23 12.89
CA ASP A 228 -14.58 -11.89 14.09
C ASP A 228 -13.82 -11.62 15.40
N ASN A 229 -13.04 -10.55 15.52
CA ASN A 229 -12.44 -10.16 16.81
C ASN A 229 -12.42 -8.65 16.98
N PRO A 230 -13.12 -8.09 17.99
CA PRO A 230 -12.98 -6.69 18.31
C PRO A 230 -11.51 -6.40 18.71
N PRO A 231 -10.95 -5.23 18.34
CA PRO A 231 -9.65 -4.81 18.81
C PRO A 231 -9.61 -4.87 20.34
N PRO A 232 -8.48 -5.21 20.98
CA PRO A 232 -8.33 -4.96 22.42
C PRO A 232 -8.49 -3.45 22.61
N SER A 233 -9.62 -3.06 23.21
CA SER A 233 -9.94 -1.66 23.45
C SER A 233 -8.84 -1.07 24.32
N SER A 234 -8.06 -0.14 23.77
CA SER A 234 -7.17 0.73 24.53
C SER A 234 -8.02 1.77 25.27
N THR A 235 -8.84 1.31 26.21
CA THR A 235 -9.32 2.15 27.30
C THR A 235 -8.45 1.82 28.49
N ASP A 236 -7.34 2.55 28.58
CA ASP A 236 -6.67 2.77 29.83
C ASP A 236 -7.61 3.63 30.68
N SER A 237 -8.52 2.94 31.37
CA SER A 237 -9.26 3.45 32.50
C SER A 237 -9.37 2.25 33.41
N GLY A 238 -8.33 2.11 34.23
CA GLY A 238 -8.23 1.04 35.20
C GLY A 238 -9.54 0.86 35.95
N LEU A 239 -9.97 -0.39 36.04
CA LEU A 239 -10.66 -1.03 37.16
C LEU A 239 -10.92 -2.51 36.76
N LEU A 240 -9.94 -3.35 37.09
CA LEU A 240 -9.99 -4.79 37.43
C LEU A 240 -10.63 -5.81 36.44
N PRO A 241 -9.95 -6.93 36.13
CA PRO A 241 -10.50 -8.00 35.31
C PRO A 241 -11.30 -8.99 36.18
N GLY A 242 -12.51 -9.34 35.73
CA GLY A 242 -13.28 -10.44 36.29
C GLY A 242 -14.77 -10.15 36.33
N PHE A 243 -15.55 -11.15 35.91
CA PHE A 243 -17.01 -11.24 35.90
C PHE A 243 -17.69 -10.63 34.66
N GLY A 244 -17.99 -11.53 33.72
CA GLY A 244 -19.08 -11.31 32.78
C GLY A 244 -20.38 -11.09 33.56
N LEU A 245 -21.11 -10.03 33.18
CA LEU A 245 -22.49 -9.83 33.60
C LEU A 245 -23.31 -9.48 32.36
N LEU A 246 -24.04 -10.50 31.91
CA LEU A 246 -25.35 -10.36 31.29
C LEU A 246 -26.21 -9.41 32.14
N GLY A 247 -26.82 -8.42 31.49
CA GLY A 247 -27.94 -7.64 32.01
C GLY A 247 -28.33 -6.63 30.94
N GLY A 248 -29.49 -6.67 30.31
CA GLY A 248 -30.77 -7.22 30.73
C GLY A 248 -31.80 -6.16 30.34
N LEU A 249 -32.71 -6.52 29.44
CA LEU A 249 -33.81 -5.67 28.97
C LEU A 249 -34.63 -5.11 30.16
N GLY A 250 -34.99 -3.83 30.08
CA GLY A 250 -35.88 -3.20 31.06
C GLY A 250 -36.45 -1.89 30.55
N ALA A 251 -37.52 -1.96 29.76
CA ALA A 251 -38.36 -0.83 29.43
C ALA A 251 -39.27 -0.49 30.64
N LEU A 252 -39.33 0.78 31.03
CA LEU A 252 -40.45 1.33 31.81
C LEU A 252 -40.77 2.74 31.34
N ALA A 253 -41.97 2.88 30.80
CA ALA A 253 -42.64 4.13 30.48
C ALA A 253 -43.19 4.79 31.75
N ALA A 254 -43.13 6.12 31.82
CA ALA A 254 -43.92 6.89 32.77
C ALA A 254 -44.53 8.10 32.05
N GLY A 255 -45.81 7.95 31.69
CA GLY A 255 -46.69 9.08 31.41
C GLY A 255 -47.43 9.47 32.69
N ALA A 256 -47.52 10.77 32.96
CA ALA A 256 -48.57 11.33 33.80
C ALA A 256 -48.85 12.77 33.37
N ILE A 257 -50.03 12.95 32.78
CA ILE A 257 -50.68 14.23 32.51
C ILE A 257 -51.36 14.68 33.80
N ALA A 258 -51.16 15.92 34.23
CA ALA A 258 -52.11 16.62 35.09
C ALA A 258 -52.16 18.11 34.74
N SER A 259 -53.21 18.47 34.01
CA SER A 259 -53.68 19.84 33.80
C SER A 259 -54.39 20.35 35.07
N ARG A 260 -54.10 21.59 35.48
CA ARG A 260 -55.14 22.43 36.12
C ARG A 260 -54.92 23.92 35.85
N LYS A 261 -55.82 24.49 35.04
CA LYS A 261 -56.10 25.94 34.94
C LYS A 261 -56.77 26.43 36.24
N ARG A 262 -56.55 27.68 36.66
CA ARG A 262 -57.35 28.86 36.22
C ARG A 262 -57.18 30.06 37.18
N ASN A 263 -57.05 31.23 36.55
CA ASN A 263 -57.19 32.61 37.05
C ASN A 263 -58.17 32.83 38.21
N VAL A 264 -57.76 33.70 39.14
CA VAL A 264 -58.47 34.93 39.51
C VAL A 264 -57.44 36.06 39.50
#